data_AF-A0A524FPR5-F1
#
_entry.id   AF-A0A524FPR5-F1
#
_cell.length_a   1.000
_cell.length_b   1.000
_cell.length_c   1.000
_cell.angle_alpha   90.00
_cell.angle_beta   90.00
_cell.angle_gamma   90.00
#
_symmetry.space_group_name_H-M   'P 1'
#
loop_
_entity.id
_entity.type
_entity.pdbx_description
1 polymer ?
#
loop_
_entity_poly.entity_id
_entity_poly.type
_entity_poly.pdbx_seq_one_letter_code
_entity_poly.pdbx_strand_id
1 'polypeptide(L)'
;NSNNFTIIQNTISNCGVAIHSHDSNDIEAIDNTIFMNEEEGMQFSSISQLLIFNNTIYSNRYTGVALWNVVNSTVFSNRIGGNSPNAFEYGGENSHWDDNVSIGNFWDDYDGTGVYEITGDAGAIDNYPALWSIDLWGPEIVLEDTSFPDNYLTTITLGPGYTFGYMENYSINVEVTDISGVDCVQIVMQPLRPYDSTWYSYSMTHDPLPEHPNRYTYNVIFQDHLHELVFYIMANDTMGNIAKSQSYNLGDRLVVKISSEPTDLASQIASFLTNPFVFSLLFTSVIATAALYRYKKSK
;
A
#
# COMPACT_ATOMS: atom_id res chain seq x y z
N ASN A 1 -9.67 -3.21 -33.00
CA ASN A 1 -8.85 -2.60 -34.06
C ASN A 1 -9.21 -1.13 -34.14
N SER A 2 -8.55 -0.34 -33.31
CA SER A 2 -8.66 1.12 -33.27
C SER A 2 -7.25 1.65 -33.39
N ASN A 3 -6.96 2.58 -34.29
CA ASN A 3 -5.62 3.13 -34.45
C ASN A 3 -5.60 4.60 -34.04
N ASN A 4 -4.42 5.13 -33.69
CA ASN A 4 -4.23 6.55 -33.37
C ASN A 4 -5.10 7.02 -32.20
N PHE A 5 -4.92 6.41 -31.03
CA PHE A 5 -5.63 6.84 -29.83
C PHE A 5 -4.72 6.89 -28.61
N THR A 6 -5.07 7.81 -27.71
CA THR A 6 -4.33 8.07 -26.48
C THR A 6 -5.26 7.80 -25.28
N ILE A 7 -4.76 7.00 -24.33
CA ILE A 7 -5.36 6.78 -23.02
C ILE A 7 -4.49 7.53 -22.01
N ILE A 8 -4.99 8.63 -21.46
CA ILE A 8 -4.21 9.52 -20.61
C ILE A 8 -4.92 9.89 -19.31
N GLN A 9 -4.19 9.90 -18.19
CA GLN A 9 -4.65 10.40 -16.88
C GLN A 9 -5.90 9.69 -16.33
N ASN A 10 -5.99 8.37 -16.52
CA ASN A 10 -7.07 7.56 -15.98
C ASN A 10 -6.63 6.83 -14.72
N THR A 11 -7.60 6.55 -13.83
CA THR A 11 -7.45 5.59 -12.73
C THR A 11 -8.33 4.40 -13.02
N ILE A 12 -7.74 3.21 -13.22
CA ILE A 12 -8.45 2.00 -13.65
C ILE A 12 -8.12 0.86 -12.68
N SER A 13 -9.13 0.29 -12.05
CA SER A 13 -8.98 -0.82 -11.10
C SER A 13 -10.18 -1.74 -11.06
N ASN A 14 -10.02 -2.91 -10.41
CA ASN A 14 -11.09 -3.90 -10.22
C ASN A 14 -11.78 -4.35 -11.53
N CYS A 15 -11.02 -4.40 -12.62
CA CYS A 15 -11.44 -4.94 -13.90
C CYS A 15 -10.81 -6.33 -14.12
N GLY A 16 -11.18 -7.02 -15.20
CA GLY A 16 -10.42 -8.20 -15.68
C GLY A 16 -9.04 -7.76 -16.16
N VAL A 17 -8.99 -7.21 -17.38
CA VAL A 17 -7.84 -6.46 -17.92
C VAL A 17 -8.19 -4.98 -17.95
N ALA A 18 -7.32 -4.10 -17.44
CA ALA A 18 -7.63 -2.67 -17.36
C ALA A 18 -7.51 -1.93 -18.70
N ILE A 19 -6.43 -2.14 -19.44
CA ILE A 19 -6.28 -1.65 -20.83
C ILE A 19 -5.97 -2.84 -21.73
N HIS A 20 -6.84 -3.09 -22.70
CA HIS A 20 -6.66 -4.16 -23.68
C HIS A 20 -6.81 -3.64 -25.11
N SER A 21 -5.82 -3.92 -25.96
CA SER A 21 -5.92 -3.67 -27.40
C SER A 21 -5.31 -4.82 -28.22
N HIS A 22 -5.94 -5.10 -29.35
CA HIS A 22 -5.57 -6.16 -30.29
C HIS A 22 -5.64 -5.63 -31.73
N ASP A 23 -4.69 -6.04 -32.59
CA ASP A 23 -4.60 -5.68 -34.02
C ASP A 23 -4.83 -4.18 -34.28
N SER A 24 -3.99 -3.36 -33.66
CA SER A 24 -4.14 -1.90 -33.61
C SER A 24 -2.77 -1.24 -33.70
N ASN A 25 -2.68 0.04 -34.07
CA ASN A 25 -1.40 0.74 -34.23
C ASN A 25 -1.47 2.16 -33.68
N ASP A 26 -0.31 2.72 -33.37
CA ASP A 26 -0.17 4.12 -32.94
C ASP A 26 -1.01 4.37 -31.68
N ILE A 27 -0.67 3.65 -30.60
CA ILE A 27 -1.38 3.72 -29.31
C ILE A 27 -0.46 4.37 -28.29
N GLU A 28 -1.02 5.28 -27.50
CA GLU A 28 -0.32 5.90 -26.38
C GLU A 28 -1.09 5.63 -25.09
N ALA A 29 -0.41 5.07 -24.08
CA ALA A 29 -0.91 4.95 -22.70
C ALA A 29 -0.01 5.78 -21.79
N ILE A 30 -0.50 6.93 -21.31
CA ILE A 30 0.32 7.95 -20.64
C ILE A 30 -0.29 8.34 -19.29
N ASP A 31 0.52 8.46 -18.25
CA ASP A 31 0.10 9.02 -16.94
C ASP A 31 -1.14 8.31 -16.32
N ASN A 32 -1.33 7.01 -16.55
CA ASN A 32 -2.45 6.27 -15.94
C ASN A 32 -2.02 5.58 -14.64
N THR A 33 -2.97 5.43 -13.72
CA THR A 33 -2.82 4.61 -12.51
C THR A 33 -3.68 3.36 -12.66
N ILE A 34 -3.05 2.19 -12.69
CA ILE A 34 -3.69 0.90 -12.98
C ILE A 34 -3.37 -0.11 -11.89
N PHE A 35 -4.38 -0.62 -11.20
CA PHE A 35 -4.14 -1.51 -10.06
C PHE A 35 -5.29 -2.44 -9.71
N MET A 36 -4.99 -3.52 -8.97
CA MET A 36 -5.99 -4.45 -8.43
C MET A 36 -6.96 -5.00 -9.50
N ASN A 37 -6.44 -5.30 -10.69
CA ASN A 37 -7.22 -6.00 -11.72
C ASN A 37 -7.09 -7.52 -11.55
N GLU A 38 -8.13 -8.24 -11.93
CA GLU A 38 -8.24 -9.70 -11.77
C GLU A 38 -7.33 -10.48 -12.74
N GLU A 39 -6.82 -9.83 -13.78
CA GLU A 39 -5.87 -10.38 -14.75
C GLU A 39 -4.68 -9.42 -14.94
N GLU A 40 -4.44 -8.90 -16.15
CA GLU A 40 -3.36 -7.98 -16.47
C GLU A 40 -3.72 -6.50 -16.22
N GLY A 41 -2.72 -5.68 -15.88
CA GLY A 41 -2.87 -4.23 -15.86
C GLY A 41 -3.06 -3.67 -17.28
N MET A 42 -2.10 -3.95 -18.15
CA MET A 42 -2.19 -3.62 -19.58
C MET A 42 -1.85 -4.84 -20.43
N GLN A 43 -2.66 -5.12 -21.44
CA GLN A 43 -2.42 -6.16 -22.43
C GLN A 43 -2.50 -5.59 -23.86
N PHE A 44 -1.43 -5.75 -24.60
CA PHE A 44 -1.34 -5.36 -26.01
C PHE A 44 -0.97 -6.55 -26.87
N SER A 45 -1.65 -6.72 -27.99
CA SER A 45 -1.42 -7.84 -28.90
C SER A 45 -1.44 -7.42 -30.36
N SER A 46 -0.43 -7.83 -31.14
CA SER A 46 -0.30 -7.49 -32.57
C SER A 46 -0.35 -5.98 -32.80
N ILE A 47 0.48 -5.23 -32.06
CA ILE A 47 0.54 -3.76 -32.12
C ILE A 47 1.83 -3.31 -32.78
N SER A 48 1.77 -2.24 -33.57
CA SER A 48 2.97 -1.47 -33.94
C SER A 48 2.89 -0.04 -33.40
N GLN A 49 4.04 0.52 -33.01
CA GLN A 49 4.14 1.90 -32.51
C GLN A 49 3.28 2.12 -31.25
N LEU A 50 3.56 1.35 -30.20
CA LEU A 50 3.00 1.54 -28.86
C LEU A 50 3.94 2.39 -28.01
N LEU A 51 3.38 3.36 -27.30
CA LEU A 51 4.05 4.12 -26.26
C LEU A 51 3.35 3.89 -24.91
N ILE A 52 4.07 3.33 -23.94
CA ILE A 52 3.63 3.24 -22.55
C ILE A 52 4.57 4.11 -21.70
N PHE A 53 4.09 5.26 -21.23
CA PHE A 53 4.94 6.26 -20.60
C PHE A 53 4.36 6.80 -19.30
N ASN A 54 5.19 6.84 -18.25
CA ASN A 54 4.88 7.45 -16.95
C ASN A 54 3.58 6.95 -16.27
N ASN A 55 3.25 5.67 -16.45
CA ASN A 55 2.13 5.03 -15.76
C ASN A 55 2.58 4.45 -14.41
N THR A 56 1.64 4.27 -13.49
CA THR A 56 1.83 3.53 -12.23
C THR A 56 0.95 2.28 -12.26
N ILE A 57 1.57 1.10 -12.33
CA ILE A 57 0.93 -0.19 -12.63
C ILE A 57 1.28 -1.21 -11.55
N TYR A 58 0.34 -1.54 -10.67
CA TYR A 58 0.67 -2.38 -9.52
C TYR A 58 -0.44 -3.27 -9.00
N SER A 59 -0.08 -4.34 -8.28
CA SER A 59 -1.02 -5.25 -7.63
C SER A 59 -2.10 -5.82 -8.56
N ASN A 60 -1.78 -6.02 -9.84
CA ASN A 60 -2.64 -6.78 -10.75
C ASN A 60 -2.36 -8.27 -10.55
N ARG A 61 -3.41 -9.10 -10.63
CA ARG A 61 -3.31 -10.52 -10.23
C ARG A 61 -2.27 -11.30 -11.05
N TYR A 62 -2.14 -10.98 -12.33
CA TYR A 62 -1.17 -11.60 -13.23
C TYR A 62 -0.07 -10.63 -13.61
N THR A 63 -0.04 -10.17 -14.86
CA THR A 63 1.06 -9.34 -15.36
C THR A 63 0.76 -7.86 -15.22
N GLY A 64 1.73 -7.04 -14.85
CA GLY A 64 1.60 -5.58 -14.89
C GLY A 64 1.38 -5.11 -16.34
N VAL A 65 2.38 -5.35 -17.21
CA VAL A 65 2.32 -5.05 -18.65
C VAL A 65 2.65 -6.30 -19.48
N ALA A 66 1.71 -6.75 -20.30
CA ALA A 66 1.86 -7.90 -21.19
C ALA A 66 1.81 -7.48 -22.67
N LEU A 67 2.89 -7.74 -23.40
CA LEU A 67 3.05 -7.44 -24.83
C LEU A 67 3.15 -8.75 -25.64
N TRP A 68 2.31 -8.90 -26.66
CA TRP A 68 2.30 -10.07 -27.55
C TRP A 68 2.43 -9.64 -29.01
N ASN A 69 3.51 -10.03 -29.69
CA ASN A 69 3.82 -9.62 -31.07
C ASN A 69 3.73 -8.10 -31.26
N VAL A 70 4.31 -7.35 -30.32
CA VAL A 70 4.37 -5.89 -30.36
C VAL A 70 5.69 -5.46 -30.99
N VAL A 71 5.66 -4.49 -31.90
CA VAL A 71 6.85 -4.06 -32.64
C VAL A 71 7.05 -2.55 -32.65
N ASN A 72 8.30 -2.12 -32.74
CA ASN A 72 8.70 -0.69 -32.82
C ASN A 72 8.04 0.16 -31.72
N SER A 73 8.13 -0.29 -30.47
CA SER A 73 7.39 0.27 -29.34
C SER A 73 8.32 0.68 -28.21
N THR A 74 7.87 1.59 -27.34
CA THR A 74 8.68 2.11 -26.22
C THR A 74 7.88 2.09 -24.92
N VAL A 75 8.47 1.53 -23.87
CA VAL A 75 7.90 1.43 -22.53
C VAL A 75 8.92 2.00 -21.53
N PHE A 76 8.73 3.21 -21.02
CA PHE A 76 9.72 3.83 -20.12
C PHE A 76 9.09 4.78 -19.10
N SER A 77 9.84 5.08 -18.05
CA SER A 77 9.44 5.91 -16.90
C SER A 77 8.19 5.41 -16.17
N ASN A 78 7.79 4.15 -16.33
CA ASN A 78 6.65 3.58 -15.63
C ASN A 78 7.09 3.04 -14.26
N ARG A 79 6.19 3.07 -13.28
CA ARG A 79 6.34 2.40 -11.99
C ARG A 79 5.56 1.10 -12.03
N ILE A 80 6.25 -0.04 -12.03
CA ILE A 80 5.65 -1.36 -12.22
C ILE A 80 6.05 -2.28 -11.07
N GLY A 81 5.08 -2.82 -10.33
CA GLY A 81 5.41 -3.68 -9.19
C GLY A 81 4.23 -4.32 -8.48
N GLY A 82 4.48 -5.30 -7.61
CA GLY A 82 3.43 -6.08 -6.96
C GLY A 82 2.60 -6.94 -7.93
N ASN A 83 3.12 -7.22 -9.14
CA ASN A 83 2.51 -8.15 -10.10
C ASN A 83 3.37 -9.42 -10.20
N SER A 84 2.89 -10.46 -10.88
CA SER A 84 3.62 -11.73 -11.02
C SER A 84 3.42 -12.34 -12.42
N PRO A 85 4.24 -11.97 -13.42
CA PRO A 85 5.40 -11.07 -13.36
C PRO A 85 5.04 -9.57 -13.49
N ASN A 86 6.00 -8.67 -13.29
CA ASN A 86 5.80 -7.24 -13.56
C ASN A 86 5.61 -6.92 -15.04
N ALA A 87 6.41 -7.55 -15.89
CA ALA A 87 6.36 -7.36 -17.32
C ALA A 87 6.52 -8.70 -18.05
N PHE A 88 5.82 -8.83 -19.18
CA PHE A 88 5.92 -9.97 -20.08
C PHE A 88 5.96 -9.50 -21.54
N GLU A 89 6.89 -10.04 -22.33
CA GLU A 89 6.94 -9.81 -23.77
C GLU A 89 7.19 -11.10 -24.56
N TYR A 90 6.28 -11.39 -25.50
CA TYR A 90 6.37 -12.54 -26.39
C TYR A 90 6.37 -12.11 -27.85
N GLY A 91 7.32 -12.60 -28.65
CA GLY A 91 7.40 -12.35 -30.09
C GLY A 91 7.57 -10.88 -30.49
N GLY A 92 8.08 -10.04 -29.59
CA GLY A 92 8.34 -8.63 -29.86
C GLY A 92 9.58 -8.40 -30.72
N GLU A 93 9.56 -7.35 -31.55
CA GLU A 93 10.70 -6.93 -32.37
C GLU A 93 10.89 -5.41 -32.29
N ASN A 94 12.10 -4.94 -31.99
CA ASN A 94 12.42 -3.52 -31.79
C ASN A 94 11.51 -2.82 -30.76
N SER A 95 11.09 -3.54 -29.72
CA SER A 95 10.51 -2.94 -28.53
C SER A 95 11.61 -2.55 -27.55
N HIS A 96 11.49 -1.39 -26.94
CA HIS A 96 12.43 -0.87 -25.95
C HIS A 96 11.72 -0.68 -24.62
N TRP A 97 12.29 -1.21 -23.54
CA TRP A 97 11.79 -1.01 -22.17
C TRP A 97 12.52 0.12 -21.45
N ASP A 98 13.02 1.08 -22.25
CA ASP A 98 13.69 2.30 -21.82
C ASP A 98 13.61 3.34 -22.95
N ASP A 99 14.10 4.56 -22.70
CA ASP A 99 14.20 5.64 -23.69
C ASP A 99 15.41 5.51 -24.63
N ASN A 100 16.15 4.40 -24.58
CA ASN A 100 17.45 4.16 -25.23
C ASN A 100 18.58 5.14 -24.88
N VAL A 101 18.39 6.01 -23.88
CA VAL A 101 19.35 7.08 -23.55
C VAL A 101 19.78 7.02 -22.09
N SER A 102 18.84 7.08 -21.15
CA SER A 102 19.14 7.19 -19.72
C SER A 102 18.01 6.83 -18.77
N ILE A 103 16.79 6.58 -19.26
CA ILE A 103 15.58 6.43 -18.43
C ILE A 103 14.91 5.11 -18.78
N GLY A 104 14.86 4.21 -17.81
CA GLY A 104 14.10 2.96 -17.86
C GLY A 104 12.80 3.06 -17.08
N ASN A 105 12.32 1.92 -16.62
CA ASN A 105 11.19 1.80 -15.71
C ASN A 105 11.68 1.60 -14.27
N PHE A 106 10.76 1.83 -13.33
CA PHE A 106 10.95 1.59 -11.92
C PHE A 106 10.29 0.28 -11.55
N TRP A 107 11.05 -0.66 -10.99
CA TRP A 107 10.62 -2.02 -10.69
C TRP A 107 10.73 -2.29 -9.19
N ASP A 108 9.72 -2.90 -8.59
CA ASP A 108 9.73 -3.19 -7.14
C ASP A 108 10.61 -4.39 -6.76
N ASP A 109 10.87 -5.27 -7.72
CA ASP A 109 11.69 -6.48 -7.57
C ASP A 109 13.10 -6.35 -8.17
N TYR A 110 13.49 -5.16 -8.63
CA TYR A 110 14.85 -4.91 -9.12
C TYR A 110 15.86 -4.83 -7.96
N ASP A 111 16.95 -5.59 -8.05
CA ASP A 111 17.95 -5.67 -6.99
C ASP A 111 18.89 -4.45 -6.89
N GLY A 112 18.74 -3.49 -7.80
CA GLY A 112 19.55 -2.28 -7.88
C GLY A 112 20.82 -2.42 -8.71
N THR A 113 21.06 -3.56 -9.37
CA THR A 113 22.26 -3.82 -10.16
C THR A 113 21.98 -4.43 -11.54
N GLY A 114 22.71 -3.97 -12.56
CA GLY A 114 22.65 -4.54 -13.90
C GLY A 114 21.49 -4.02 -14.75
N VAL A 115 20.92 -4.91 -15.55
CA VAL A 115 19.74 -4.66 -16.40
C VAL A 115 18.55 -5.40 -15.81
N TYR A 116 17.33 -5.00 -16.15
CA TYR A 116 16.12 -5.72 -15.77
C TYR A 116 15.64 -6.54 -16.96
N GLU A 117 15.69 -7.87 -16.84
CA GLU A 117 15.25 -8.78 -17.89
C GLU A 117 13.72 -8.89 -17.89
N ILE A 118 13.11 -8.65 -19.05
CA ILE A 118 11.66 -8.77 -19.22
C ILE A 118 11.32 -10.24 -19.43
N THR A 119 10.36 -10.76 -18.67
CA THR A 119 9.96 -12.17 -18.80
C THR A 119 9.38 -12.43 -20.20
N GLY A 120 9.74 -13.56 -20.82
CA GLY A 120 9.20 -13.98 -22.11
C GLY A 120 10.29 -14.46 -23.07
N ASP A 121 9.97 -14.55 -24.37
CA ASP A 121 10.88 -15.10 -25.39
C ASP A 121 11.49 -14.03 -26.31
N ALA A 122 11.05 -12.77 -26.20
CA ALA A 122 11.56 -11.66 -27.02
C ALA A 122 12.99 -11.24 -26.66
N GLY A 123 13.51 -11.68 -25.50
CA GLY A 123 14.82 -11.26 -25.00
C GLY A 123 14.89 -9.76 -24.69
N ALA A 124 13.74 -9.16 -24.36
CA ALA A 124 13.64 -7.75 -24.05
C ALA A 124 14.28 -7.43 -22.69
N ILE A 125 14.93 -6.27 -22.63
CA ILE A 125 15.62 -5.77 -21.44
C ILE A 125 15.30 -4.30 -21.26
N ASP A 126 15.23 -3.87 -20.01
CA ASP A 126 15.36 -2.47 -19.61
C ASP A 126 16.82 -2.24 -19.22
N ASN A 127 17.51 -1.35 -19.94
CA ASN A 127 18.92 -1.04 -19.72
C ASN A 127 19.16 -0.01 -18.63
N TYR A 128 18.13 0.74 -18.24
CA TYR A 128 18.22 1.80 -17.24
C TYR A 128 17.18 1.61 -16.12
N PRO A 129 17.07 0.40 -15.54
CA PRO A 129 16.09 0.13 -14.51
C PRO A 129 16.43 0.91 -13.24
N ALA A 130 15.38 1.34 -12.55
CA ALA A 130 15.48 1.93 -11.22
C ALA A 130 14.69 1.07 -10.23
N LEU A 131 15.14 1.03 -8.98
CA LEU A 131 14.35 0.42 -7.92
C LEU A 131 13.13 1.32 -7.67
N TRP A 132 11.94 0.75 -7.82
CA TRP A 132 10.75 1.34 -7.26
C TRP A 132 10.66 0.90 -5.81
N SER A 133 10.98 1.78 -4.86
CA SER A 133 10.56 1.53 -3.49
C SER A 133 9.04 1.70 -3.44
N ILE A 134 8.30 0.63 -3.70
CA ILE A 134 6.88 0.69 -3.39
C ILE A 134 6.76 0.69 -1.88
N ASP A 135 6.29 1.81 -1.35
CA ASP A 135 5.62 1.80 -0.06
C ASP A 135 4.26 1.09 -0.23
N LEU A 136 4.30 -0.26 -0.32
CA LEU A 136 3.08 -1.09 -0.40
C LEU A 136 2.41 -1.22 0.96
N TRP A 137 3.13 -0.85 2.01
CA TRP A 137 2.72 -1.06 3.38
C TRP A 137 1.99 0.16 3.93
N GLY A 138 2.05 1.27 3.20
CA GLY A 138 1.66 2.56 3.68
C GLY A 138 2.56 2.99 4.84
N PRO A 139 2.36 4.23 5.32
CA PRO A 139 3.15 4.76 6.41
C PRO A 139 3.09 3.90 7.66
N GLU A 140 4.17 3.20 8.03
CA GLU A 140 4.18 2.49 9.30
C GLU A 140 4.16 3.51 10.46
N ILE A 141 3.14 3.41 11.32
CA ILE A 141 3.02 4.25 12.51
C ILE A 141 3.65 3.51 13.68
N VAL A 142 4.83 3.95 14.09
CA VAL A 142 5.44 3.50 15.33
C VAL A 142 5.14 4.53 16.41
N LEU A 143 4.36 4.13 17.41
CA LEU A 143 4.35 4.90 18.64
C LEU A 143 5.66 4.59 19.37
N GLU A 144 6.51 5.60 19.50
CA GLU A 144 7.66 5.47 20.38
C GLU A 144 7.18 5.21 21.81
N ASP A 145 7.66 4.11 22.39
CA ASP A 145 7.61 3.95 23.84
C ASP A 145 8.46 5.07 24.44
N THR A 146 7.79 6.00 25.10
CA THR A 146 8.41 7.14 25.79
C THR A 146 9.12 6.71 27.07
N SER A 147 9.87 5.60 27.06
CA SER A 147 10.95 5.39 28.01
C SER A 147 12.11 6.33 27.67
N PHE A 148 11.85 7.63 27.76
CA PHE A 148 12.86 8.67 27.79
C PHE A 148 13.80 8.37 28.97
N PRO A 149 15.13 8.33 28.76
CA PRO A 149 16.06 8.49 29.85
C PRO A 149 15.98 9.96 30.29
N ASP A 150 15.32 10.20 31.42
CA ASP A 150 15.27 11.45 32.18
C ASP A 150 14.70 12.70 31.46
N ASN A 151 13.43 13.00 31.80
CA ASN A 151 12.86 14.35 32.02
C ASN A 151 11.66 14.88 31.22
N TYR A 152 10.90 14.09 30.45
CA TYR A 152 9.50 14.47 30.13
C TYR A 152 8.55 13.27 29.95
N LEU A 153 8.64 12.31 30.89
CA LEU A 153 7.57 11.34 31.12
C LEU A 153 6.44 12.02 31.91
N THR A 154 5.39 12.46 31.22
CA THR A 154 4.12 12.81 31.88
C THR A 154 3.47 11.52 32.37
N THR A 155 3.96 11.04 33.51
CA THR A 155 3.28 10.01 34.30
C THR A 155 2.18 10.72 35.09
N ILE A 156 0.97 10.78 34.54
CA ILE A 156 -0.18 11.30 35.27
C ILE A 156 -0.55 10.27 36.35
N THR A 157 -0.16 10.54 37.59
CA THR A 157 -0.64 9.79 38.76
C THR A 157 -1.76 10.57 39.42
N LEU A 158 -3.01 10.21 39.15
CA LEU A 158 -4.16 10.73 39.91
C LEU A 158 -4.47 9.79 41.07
N GLY A 159 -4.17 10.26 42.28
CA GLY A 159 -4.73 9.69 43.49
C GLY A 159 -6.22 10.06 43.61
N PRO A 160 -7.08 9.20 44.19
CA PRO A 160 -8.49 9.50 44.40
C PRO A 160 -8.63 10.72 45.32
N GLY A 161 -9.01 11.88 44.76
CA GLY A 161 -9.35 13.07 45.55
C GLY A 161 -9.01 14.46 44.98
N TYR A 162 -8.49 14.61 43.76
CA TYR A 162 -8.13 15.94 43.24
C TYR A 162 -9.22 16.59 42.38
N THR A 163 -9.65 17.78 42.78
CA THR A 163 -10.36 18.75 41.92
C THR A 163 -9.33 19.45 41.03
N PHE A 164 -9.42 19.23 39.72
CA PHE A 164 -8.58 19.90 38.72
C PHE A 164 -8.87 21.40 38.68
N GLY A 165 -7.93 22.19 39.18
CA GLY A 165 -7.79 23.59 38.80
C GLY A 165 -6.63 23.67 37.80
N TYR A 166 -6.89 24.31 36.65
CA TYR A 166 -5.98 24.66 35.56
C TYR A 166 -5.86 23.63 34.41
N MET A 167 -6.07 24.14 33.19
CA MET A 167 -5.96 23.43 31.91
C MET A 167 -4.49 23.10 31.65
N GLU A 168 -4.12 21.84 31.80
CA GLU A 168 -2.83 21.34 31.31
C GLU A 168 -2.98 21.05 29.81
N ASN A 169 -2.07 21.60 28.99
CA ASN A 169 -1.97 21.25 27.58
C ASN A 169 -1.21 19.92 27.48
N TYR A 170 -1.79 18.94 26.79
CA TYR A 170 -1.13 17.66 26.51
C TYR A 170 -0.68 17.63 25.06
N SER A 171 0.52 17.10 24.80
CA SER A 171 1.02 16.89 23.44
C SER A 171 1.12 15.39 23.17
N ILE A 172 0.55 14.95 22.05
CA ILE A 172 0.69 13.60 21.52
C ILE A 172 1.70 13.67 20.37
N ASN A 173 2.79 12.93 20.51
CA ASN A 173 3.84 12.83 19.50
C ASN A 173 3.80 11.44 18.87
N VAL A 174 4.03 11.37 17.56
CA VAL A 174 4.02 10.14 16.77
C VAL A 174 5.18 10.18 15.79
N GLU A 175 5.87 9.07 15.59
CA GLU A 175 6.84 8.94 14.51
C GLU A 175 6.28 8.03 13.41
N VAL A 176 6.46 8.45 12.17
CA VAL A 176 6.12 7.65 10.99
C VAL A 176 7.41 7.09 10.40
N THR A 177 7.54 5.76 10.38
CA THR A 177 8.78 5.10 9.98
C THR A 177 8.90 4.91 8.48
N ASP A 178 7.78 4.79 7.76
CA ASP A 178 7.74 4.91 6.30
C ASP A 178 7.15 6.25 5.87
N ILE A 179 8.03 7.20 5.53
CA ILE A 179 7.63 8.56 5.13
C ILE A 179 7.38 8.71 3.64
N SER A 180 7.57 7.65 2.86
CA SER A 180 7.59 7.71 1.41
C SER A 180 6.22 8.08 0.87
N GLY A 181 6.00 9.39 0.69
CA GLY A 181 4.75 9.91 0.18
C GLY A 181 3.69 10.19 1.24
N VAL A 182 4.01 10.31 2.53
CA VAL A 182 3.02 10.73 3.55
C VAL A 182 2.42 12.10 3.21
N ASP A 183 1.11 12.13 2.96
CA ASP A 183 0.36 13.35 2.63
C ASP A 183 -0.26 13.97 3.90
N CYS A 184 -0.79 13.14 4.80
CA CYS A 184 -1.32 13.62 6.07
C CYS A 184 -1.18 12.59 7.20
N VAL A 185 -0.98 13.12 8.41
CA VAL A 185 -1.11 12.38 9.67
C VAL A 185 -2.23 13.01 10.47
N GLN A 186 -3.17 12.19 10.92
CA GLN A 186 -4.35 12.60 11.66
C GLN A 186 -4.43 11.86 12.99
N ILE A 187 -4.86 12.56 14.03
CA ILE A 187 -5.36 11.94 15.25
C ILE A 187 -6.89 11.89 15.17
N VAL A 188 -7.43 10.69 15.35
CA VAL A 188 -8.87 10.47 15.39
C VAL A 188 -9.27 10.14 16.82
N MET A 189 -10.11 10.97 17.40
CA MET A 189 -10.39 10.96 18.83
C MET A 189 -11.88 11.03 19.13
N GLN A 190 -12.30 10.30 20.16
CA GLN A 190 -13.65 10.23 20.68
C GLN A 190 -13.62 10.67 22.15
N PRO A 191 -14.22 11.83 22.50
CA PRO A 191 -14.43 12.17 23.90
C PRO A 191 -15.39 11.16 24.53
N LEU A 192 -14.99 10.55 25.65
CA LEU A 192 -15.88 9.64 26.37
C LEU A 192 -16.87 10.47 27.20
N ARG A 193 -17.95 10.89 26.54
CA ARG A 193 -19.13 11.46 27.20
C ARG A 193 -20.25 10.41 27.21
N PRO A 194 -21.12 10.35 28.23
CA PRO A 194 -22.20 9.36 28.31
C PRO A 194 -23.15 9.33 27.12
N TYR A 195 -23.13 10.35 26.25
CA TYR A 195 -24.05 10.52 25.12
C TYR A 195 -23.36 10.94 23.81
N ASP A 196 -22.03 10.93 23.73
CA ASP A 196 -21.31 11.32 22.52
C ASP A 196 -20.45 10.15 22.00
N SER A 197 -20.90 9.55 20.91
CA SER A 197 -20.16 8.51 20.20
C SER A 197 -19.46 9.03 18.94
N THR A 198 -19.36 10.35 18.79
CA THR A 198 -18.81 10.98 17.59
C THR A 198 -17.29 10.94 17.63
N TRP A 199 -16.71 10.49 16.53
CA TRP A 199 -15.26 10.57 16.30
C TRP A 199 -14.94 11.88 15.57
N TYR A 200 -13.90 12.56 16.05
CA TYR A 200 -13.36 13.77 15.46
C TYR A 200 -11.97 13.49 14.93
N SER A 201 -11.67 13.97 13.71
CA SER A 201 -10.34 13.85 13.11
C SER A 201 -9.66 15.22 13.08
N TYR A 202 -8.39 15.26 13.47
CA TYR A 202 -7.57 16.46 13.46
C TYR A 202 -6.21 16.17 12.83
N SER A 203 -5.74 17.07 11.96
CA SER A 203 -4.39 16.99 11.41
C SER A 203 -3.34 17.23 12.50
N MET A 204 -2.30 16.41 12.48
CA MET A 204 -1.11 16.60 13.31
C MET A 204 -0.10 17.49 12.56
N THR A 205 0.72 18.24 13.31
CA THR A 205 1.76 19.11 12.76
C THR A 205 3.05 18.33 12.61
N HIS A 206 3.67 18.32 11.41
CA HIS A 206 5.03 17.79 11.24
C HIS A 206 6.02 18.70 11.99
N ASP A 207 6.68 18.13 12.98
CA ASP A 207 7.54 18.85 13.93
C ASP A 207 8.82 18.04 14.15
N PRO A 208 9.73 17.96 13.16
CA PRO A 208 10.88 17.05 13.19
C PRO A 208 11.90 17.41 14.28
N LEU A 209 12.49 16.39 14.91
CA LEU A 209 13.70 16.50 15.74
C LEU A 209 14.91 15.86 15.03
N PRO A 210 16.16 16.20 15.40
CA PRO A 210 17.35 15.57 14.83
C PRO A 210 17.33 14.04 14.92
N GLU A 211 16.86 13.50 16.04
CA GLU A 211 16.72 12.07 16.32
C GLU A 211 15.39 11.47 15.81
N HIS A 212 14.37 12.30 15.58
CA HIS A 212 13.03 11.90 15.10
C HIS A 212 12.62 12.79 13.91
N PRO A 213 13.23 12.62 12.72
CA PRO A 213 12.98 13.48 11.56
C PRO A 213 11.53 13.37 11.04
N ASN A 214 10.80 12.34 11.45
CA ASN A 214 9.47 12.02 10.97
C ASN A 214 8.41 12.16 12.07
N ARG A 215 8.68 13.03 13.05
CA ARG A 215 7.79 13.29 14.18
C ARG A 215 6.63 14.20 13.80
N TYR A 216 5.44 13.83 14.24
CA TYR A 216 4.20 14.60 14.17
C TYR A 216 3.63 14.84 15.56
N THR A 217 3.11 16.05 15.78
CA THR A 217 2.64 16.50 17.10
C THR A 217 1.21 17.01 17.03
N TYR A 218 0.38 16.65 18.01
CA TYR A 218 -0.93 17.27 18.24
C TYR A 218 -1.08 17.72 19.69
N ASN A 219 -1.46 18.98 19.88
CA ASN A 219 -1.72 19.55 21.20
C ASN A 219 -3.21 19.40 21.54
N VAL A 220 -3.52 18.54 22.49
CA VAL A 220 -4.87 18.34 23.01
C VAL A 220 -5.23 19.51 23.92
N ILE A 221 -6.28 20.23 23.53
CA ILE A 221 -6.87 21.31 24.33
C ILE A 221 -8.14 20.77 24.96
N PHE A 222 -8.07 20.44 26.25
CA PHE A 222 -9.26 20.06 27.00
C PHE A 222 -10.10 21.29 27.31
N GLN A 223 -11.31 21.34 26.76
CA GLN A 223 -12.34 22.22 27.28
C GLN A 223 -13.00 21.52 28.47
N ASP A 224 -13.13 22.27 29.58
CA ASP A 224 -13.60 21.82 30.89
C ASP A 224 -14.59 20.64 30.80
N HIS A 225 -14.28 19.55 31.52
CA HIS A 225 -15.10 18.34 31.74
C HIS A 225 -14.89 17.09 30.86
N LEU A 226 -13.81 17.01 30.07
CA LEU A 226 -13.41 15.74 29.43
C LEU A 226 -12.35 15.03 30.30
N HIS A 227 -12.74 13.92 30.93
CA HIS A 227 -11.85 13.14 31.81
C HIS A 227 -11.25 11.93 31.10
N GLU A 228 -11.83 11.48 30.00
CA GLU A 228 -11.39 10.31 29.27
C GLU A 228 -11.51 10.56 27.75
N LEU A 229 -10.48 10.17 27.01
CA LEU A 229 -10.38 10.35 25.57
C LEU A 229 -9.90 9.03 24.97
N VAL A 230 -10.64 8.47 24.03
CA VAL A 230 -10.13 7.37 23.20
C VAL A 230 -9.61 7.95 21.91
N PHE A 231 -8.41 7.56 21.48
CA PHE A 231 -7.86 8.02 20.20
C PHE A 231 -7.10 6.92 19.47
N TYR A 232 -6.94 7.09 18.17
CA TYR A 232 -5.98 6.36 17.34
C TYR A 232 -5.37 7.32 16.33
N ILE A 233 -4.27 6.92 15.71
CA ILE A 233 -3.55 7.71 14.71
C ILE A 233 -3.80 7.08 13.35
N MET A 234 -3.99 7.94 12.35
CA MET A 234 -4.06 7.56 10.94
C MET A 234 -2.97 8.31 10.18
N ALA A 235 -2.31 7.63 9.26
CA ALA A 235 -1.42 8.25 8.29
C ALA A 235 -1.88 7.81 6.90
N ASN A 236 -1.91 8.75 5.96
CA ASN A 236 -2.26 8.49 4.57
C ASN A 236 -1.11 8.94 3.67
N ASP A 237 -0.74 8.12 2.71
CA ASP A 237 0.22 8.51 1.68
C ASP A 237 -0.47 9.09 0.42
N THR A 238 0.37 9.55 -0.49
CA THR A 238 0.03 10.11 -1.81
C THR A 238 -0.55 9.06 -2.76
N MET A 239 -0.39 7.77 -2.46
CA MET A 239 -0.99 6.66 -3.20
C MET A 239 -2.35 6.26 -2.62
N GLY A 240 -2.75 6.83 -1.48
CA GLY A 240 -4.00 6.55 -0.79
C GLY A 240 -3.93 5.36 0.18
N ASN A 241 -2.74 4.85 0.49
CA ASN A 241 -2.56 3.82 1.50
C ASN A 241 -2.76 4.45 2.88
N ILE A 242 -3.59 3.81 3.69
CA ILE A 242 -3.94 4.27 5.03
C ILE A 242 -3.37 3.29 6.05
N ALA A 243 -2.49 3.80 6.92
CA ALA A 243 -2.09 3.11 8.13
C ALA A 243 -2.88 3.62 9.33
N LYS A 244 -3.20 2.70 10.24
CA LYS A 244 -3.98 3.01 11.44
C LYS A 244 -3.35 2.33 12.66
N SER A 245 -3.07 3.10 13.70
CA SER A 245 -2.61 2.54 14.98
C SER A 245 -3.78 1.91 15.77
N GLN A 246 -3.45 1.12 16.80
CA GLN A 246 -4.44 0.67 17.78
C GLN A 246 -5.09 1.86 18.50
N SER A 247 -6.18 1.61 19.24
CA SER A 247 -6.83 2.63 20.05
C SER A 247 -6.20 2.75 21.45
N TYR A 248 -6.11 3.97 21.95
CA TYR A 248 -5.53 4.33 23.24
C TYR A 248 -6.55 5.09 24.08
N ASN A 249 -6.57 4.86 25.39
CA ASN A 249 -7.40 5.61 26.35
C ASN A 249 -6.51 6.54 27.19
N LEU A 250 -6.77 7.85 27.16
CA LEU A 250 -6.03 8.84 27.95
C LEU A 250 -6.49 8.92 29.42
N GLY A 251 -7.46 8.11 29.85
CA GLY A 251 -7.94 8.04 31.23
C GLY A 251 -7.38 6.88 32.07
N ASP A 252 -6.96 5.79 31.42
CA ASP A 252 -6.30 4.67 32.09
C ASP A 252 -4.80 4.95 32.14
N ARG A 253 -4.13 4.60 33.25
CA ARG A 253 -2.66 4.63 33.36
C ARG A 253 -2.06 4.03 32.09
N LEU A 254 -1.44 4.86 31.27
CA LEU A 254 -0.80 4.46 30.02
C LEU A 254 0.44 3.61 30.36
N VAL A 255 0.24 2.33 30.67
CA VAL A 255 1.30 1.33 30.69
C VAL A 255 1.21 0.63 29.34
N VAL A 256 1.88 1.19 28.35
CA VAL A 256 2.05 0.54 27.05
C VAL A 256 2.93 -0.69 27.29
N LYS A 257 2.34 -1.88 27.36
CA LYS A 257 3.10 -3.13 27.22
C LYS A 257 3.23 -3.44 25.75
N ILE A 258 4.37 -3.09 25.16
CA ILE A 258 4.76 -3.63 23.87
C ILE A 258 5.38 -5.00 24.13
N SER A 259 4.66 -6.08 23.81
CA SER A 259 5.29 -7.39 23.66
C SER A 259 5.85 -7.47 22.24
N SER A 260 7.16 -7.40 22.10
CA SER A 260 7.86 -7.90 20.92
C SER A 260 7.85 -9.43 20.95
N GLU A 261 6.70 -10.02 20.64
CA GLU A 261 6.73 -11.34 20.00
C GLU A 261 6.39 -11.15 18.53
N PRO A 262 7.22 -11.63 17.60
CA PRO A 262 6.83 -11.73 16.20
C PRO A 262 5.54 -12.53 16.19
N THR A 263 4.49 -12.00 15.57
CA THR A 263 3.33 -12.80 15.19
C THR A 263 3.84 -13.88 14.24
N ASP A 264 4.18 -15.03 14.80
CA ASP A 264 4.46 -16.24 14.04
C ASP A 264 3.17 -16.61 13.31
N LEU A 265 3.07 -16.12 12.08
CA LEU A 265 1.99 -16.39 11.14
C LEU A 265 1.78 -17.91 10.99
N ALA A 266 2.84 -18.72 11.18
CA ALA A 266 2.74 -20.18 11.16
C ALA A 266 1.96 -20.72 12.37
N SER A 267 2.12 -20.14 13.56
CA SER A 267 1.36 -20.52 14.77
C SER A 267 -0.10 -20.07 14.70
N GLN A 268 -0.39 -18.91 14.10
CA GLN A 268 -1.76 -18.46 13.87
C GLN A 268 -2.45 -19.31 12.80
N ILE A 269 -1.78 -19.63 11.69
CA ILE A 269 -2.27 -20.56 10.66
C ILE A 269 -2.48 -21.97 11.25
N ALA A 270 -1.57 -22.47 12.09
CA ALA A 270 -1.72 -23.76 12.76
C ALA A 270 -2.93 -23.78 13.72
N SER A 271 -3.19 -22.69 14.45
CA SER A 271 -4.38 -22.55 15.30
C SER A 271 -5.67 -22.42 14.49
N PHE A 272 -5.61 -21.79 13.31
CA PHE A 272 -6.74 -21.62 12.41
C PHE A 272 -7.09 -22.94 11.69
N LEU A 273 -6.08 -23.73 11.32
CA LEU A 273 -6.24 -25.05 10.70
C LEU A 273 -6.63 -26.16 11.69
N THR A 274 -6.40 -25.98 12.99
CA THR A 274 -6.87 -26.92 14.03
C THR A 274 -8.26 -26.59 14.55
N ASN A 275 -8.86 -25.48 14.10
CA ASN A 275 -10.24 -25.14 14.43
C ASN A 275 -11.21 -26.07 13.66
N PRO A 276 -11.99 -26.93 14.36
CA PRO A 276 -12.83 -27.94 13.73
C PRO A 276 -13.95 -27.35 12.84
N PHE A 277 -14.36 -26.09 13.06
CA PHE A 277 -15.33 -25.41 12.20
C PHE A 277 -14.72 -24.96 10.87
N VAL A 278 -13.48 -24.47 10.89
CA VAL A 278 -12.76 -24.01 9.68
C VAL A 278 -12.36 -25.22 8.82
N PHE A 279 -11.92 -26.30 9.47
CA PHE A 279 -11.58 -27.55 8.77
C PHE A 279 -12.80 -28.14 8.05
N SER A 280 -13.99 -28.07 8.66
CA SER A 280 -15.26 -28.51 8.03
C SER A 280 -15.63 -27.68 6.78
N LEU A 281 -15.40 -26.37 6.80
CA LEU A 281 -15.69 -25.48 5.65
C LEU A 281 -14.73 -25.71 4.48
N LEU A 282 -13.44 -25.90 4.76
CA LEU A 282 -12.43 -26.17 3.73
C LEU A 282 -12.60 -27.57 3.13
N PHE A 283 -12.97 -28.57 3.94
CA PHE A 283 -13.19 -29.93 3.44
C PHE A 283 -14.42 -30.02 2.53
N THR A 284 -15.50 -29.28 2.85
CA THR A 284 -16.70 -29.24 2.00
C THR A 284 -16.47 -28.48 0.70
N SER A 285 -15.66 -27.40 0.70
CA SER A 285 -15.34 -26.67 -0.53
C SER A 285 -14.42 -27.45 -1.48
N VAL A 286 -13.44 -28.18 -0.94
CA VAL A 286 -12.54 -29.04 -1.73
C VAL A 286 -13.28 -30.23 -2.32
N ILE A 287 -14.21 -30.86 -1.58
CA ILE A 287 -15.04 -31.95 -2.10
C ILE A 287 -15.99 -31.42 -3.19
N ALA A 288 -16.61 -30.26 -3.01
CA ALA A 288 -17.48 -29.64 -4.01
C ALA A 288 -16.70 -29.32 -5.30
N THR A 289 -15.47 -28.82 -5.17
CA THR A 289 -14.59 -28.48 -6.31
C THR A 289 -14.10 -29.74 -7.04
N ALA A 290 -13.72 -30.79 -6.31
CA ALA A 290 -13.31 -32.07 -6.90
C ALA A 290 -14.48 -32.80 -7.58
N ALA A 291 -15.70 -32.70 -7.03
CA ALA A 291 -16.92 -33.23 -7.64
C ALA A 291 -17.28 -32.46 -8.93
N LEU A 292 -17.16 -31.13 -8.92
CA LEU A 292 -17.40 -30.29 -10.09
C LEU A 292 -16.38 -30.57 -11.20
N TYR A 293 -15.12 -30.79 -10.84
CA TYR A 293 -14.05 -31.14 -11.77
C TYR A 293 -14.26 -32.53 -12.40
N ARG A 294 -14.65 -33.53 -11.60
CA ARG A 294 -14.98 -34.87 -12.13
C ARG A 294 -16.21 -34.87 -13.04
N TYR A 295 -17.24 -34.09 -12.71
CA TYR A 295 -18.43 -33.94 -13.56
C TYR A 295 -18.11 -33.31 -14.92
N LYS A 296 -17.25 -32.28 -14.95
CA LYS A 296 -16.79 -31.66 -16.20
C LYS A 296 -15.95 -32.58 -17.09
N LYS A 297 -15.29 -33.61 -16.52
CA LYS A 297 -14.47 -34.57 -17.27
C LYS A 297 -15.27 -35.77 -17.80
N SER A 298 -16.49 -35.99 -17.30
CA SER A 298 -17.38 -37.10 -17.71
C SER A 298 -18.43 -36.72 -18.75
N LYS A 299 -18.41 -35.47 -19.24
CA LYS A 299 -19.21 -34.98 -20.37
C LYS A 299 -18.28 -34.62 -21.52
#